data_AF-A0A7C5T8T7-F1
#
_entry.id   AF-A0A7C5T8T7-F1
#
_cell.length_a   1.000
_cell.length_b   1.000
_cell.length_c   1.000
_cell.angle_alpha   90.00
_cell.angle_beta   90.00
_cell.angle_gamma   90.00
#
_symmetry.space_group_name_H-M   'P 1'
#
loop_
_entity.id
_entity.type
_entity.pdbx_description
1 polymer ?
#
loop_
_entity_poly.entity_id
_entity_poly.type
_entity_poly.pdbx_seq_one_letter_code
_entity_poly.pdbx_strand_id
1 'polypeptide(L)' 'MYRLEVEEGDLAVRVFKILEGEVRFVRGRIYVEDRKIVAEAADASSLRSLLHTVFRVLYVVEHVATL' A
#
# COMPACT_ATOMS: atom_id res chain seq x y z
N MET A 1 4.69 2.41 -16.98
CA MET A 1 3.95 2.38 -15.70
C MET A 1 4.57 1.28 -14.86
N TYR A 2 4.85 1.54 -13.59
CA TYR A 2 5.41 0.58 -12.66
C TYR A 2 4.30 0.09 -11.73
N ARG A 3 4.33 -1.20 -11.37
CA ARG A 3 3.35 -1.86 -10.52
C ARG A 3 4.07 -2.75 -9.52
N LEU A 4 3.59 -2.75 -8.28
CA LEU A 4 3.99 -3.66 -7.22
C LEU A 4 2.73 -4.26 -6.61
N GLU A 5 2.80 -5.55 -6.31
CA GLU A 5 1.78 -6.28 -5.57
C GLU A 5 2.42 -6.83 -4.30
N VAL A 6 1.71 -6.67 -3.17
CA VAL A 6 2.11 -7.23 -1.88
C VAL A 6 0.99 -8.12 -1.36
N GLU A 7 1.33 -9.35 -1.00
CA GLU A 7 0.43 -10.30 -0.37
C GLU A 7 0.62 -10.24 1.13
N GLU A 8 -0.47 -9.96 1.86
CA GLU A 8 -0.44 -9.70 3.30
C GLU A 8 -1.70 -10.21 4.01
N GLY A 9 -1.66 -10.23 5.34
CA GLY A 9 -2.78 -10.70 6.17
C GLY A 9 -4.02 -9.80 6.17
N ASP A 10 -5.12 -10.31 6.71
CA ASP A 10 -6.46 -9.66 6.66
C ASP A 10 -6.54 -8.30 7.34
N LEU A 11 -5.71 -8.06 8.36
CA LEU A 11 -5.66 -6.75 9.00
C LEU A 11 -5.03 -5.71 8.06
N ALA A 12 -3.90 -6.05 7.42
CA ALA A 12 -3.24 -5.18 6.47
C ALA A 12 -4.16 -4.86 5.27
N VAL A 13 -4.79 -5.87 4.69
CA VAL A 13 -5.75 -5.67 3.58
C VAL A 13 -6.88 -4.72 3.98
N ARG A 14 -7.42 -4.85 5.19
CA ARG A 14 -8.48 -3.93 5.69
C ARG A 14 -7.96 -2.51 5.89
N VAL A 15 -6.77 -2.35 6.46
CA VAL A 15 -6.12 -1.03 6.64
C VAL A 15 -5.90 -0.36 5.29
N PHE A 16 -5.39 -1.09 4.29
CA PHE A 16 -5.15 -0.53 2.97
C PHE A 16 -6.44 -0.20 2.20
N LYS A 17 -7.54 -0.92 2.42
CA LYS A 17 -8.86 -0.50 1.90
C LYS A 17 -9.33 0.83 2.47
N ILE A 18 -9.01 1.14 3.73
CA ILE A 18 -9.33 2.44 4.32
C ILE A 18 -8.44 3.52 3.67
N LEU A 19 -7.13 3.26 3.56
CA LEU A 19 -6.17 4.19 2.99
C LEU A 19 -6.42 4.48 1.49
N GLU A 20 -6.97 3.54 0.74
CA GLU A 20 -7.38 3.76 -0.66
C GLU A 20 -8.32 4.96 -0.82
N GLY A 21 -9.24 5.17 0.13
CA GLY A 21 -10.17 6.30 0.13
C GLY A 21 -9.57 7.63 0.62
N GLU A 22 -8.50 7.56 1.41
CA GLU A 22 -7.94 8.72 2.13
C GLU A 22 -6.70 9.30 1.43
N VAL A 23 -5.90 8.46 0.78
CA VAL A 23 -4.59 8.84 0.28
C VAL A 23 -4.61 9.02 -1.23
N ARG A 24 -4.49 10.28 -1.68
CA ARG A 24 -4.34 10.61 -3.10
C ARG A 24 -2.88 10.84 -3.46
N PHE A 25 -2.40 10.08 -4.44
CA PHE A 25 -1.09 10.30 -5.05
C PHE A 25 -1.26 10.91 -6.43
N VAL A 26 -0.58 12.03 -6.70
CA VAL A 26 -0.73 12.76 -7.98
C VAL A 26 -0.25 11.92 -9.18
N ARG A 27 0.76 11.07 -8.97
CA ARG A 27 1.42 10.28 -10.03
C ARG A 27 1.39 8.78 -9.77
N GLY A 28 0.42 8.33 -8.98
CA GLY A 28 0.25 6.92 -8.66
C GLY A 28 -1.02 6.66 -7.87
N ARG A 29 -1.18 5.43 -7.38
CA ARG A 29 -2.32 5.02 -6.57
C ARG A 29 -1.96 3.81 -5.72
N ILE A 30 -2.66 3.67 -4.61
CA ILE A 30 -2.67 2.47 -3.78
C ILE A 30 -4.12 2.00 -3.70
N TYR A 31 -4.36 0.72 -3.94
CA TYR A 31 -5.68 0.12 -3.90
C TYR A 31 -5.57 -1.36 -3.53
N VAL A 32 -6.71 -1.99 -3.20
CA VAL A 32 -6.77 -3.42 -2.93
C VAL A 32 -7.47 -4.15 -4.07
N GLU A 33 -6.79 -5.13 -4.66
CA GLU A 33 -7.29 -5.99 -5.74
C GLU A 33 -7.04 -7.44 -5.37
N ASP A 34 -8.07 -8.30 -5.40
CA ASP A 34 -7.95 -9.73 -5.09
C ASP A 34 -7.20 -10.08 -3.79
N ARG A 35 -7.47 -9.30 -2.72
CA ARG A 35 -6.80 -9.39 -1.40
C ARG A 35 -5.31 -9.03 -1.41
N LYS A 36 -4.80 -8.45 -2.50
CA LYS A 36 -3.45 -7.91 -2.60
C LYS A 36 -3.46 -6.40 -2.46
N ILE A 37 -2.39 -5.87 -1.86
CA ILE A 37 -2.13 -4.43 -1.83
C ILE A 37 -1.39 -4.10 -3.12
N VAL A 38 -1.99 -3.26 -3.96
CA VAL A 38 -1.42 -2.88 -5.25
C VAL A 38 -0.98 -1.43 -5.20
N ALA A 39 0.27 -1.17 -5.59
CA ALA A 39 0.81 0.16 -5.76
C ALA A 39 1.23 0.37 -7.22
N GLU A 40 0.70 1.42 -7.84
CA GLU A 40 1.02 1.78 -9.22
C GLU A 40 1.53 3.20 -9.32
N ALA A 41 2.52 3.42 -10.20
CA ALA A 41 3.11 4.73 -10.39
C ALA A 41 3.53 4.98 -11.85
N ALA A 42 3.54 6.25 -12.24
CA ALA A 42 3.97 6.65 -13.58
C ALA A 42 5.46 6.41 -13.83
N ASP A 43 6.31 6.54 -12.80
CA ASP A 43 7.75 6.34 -12.86
C ASP A 43 8.33 5.68 -11.61
N ALA A 44 9.60 5.27 -11.70
CA ALA A 44 10.31 4.58 -10.63
C ALA A 44 10.47 5.42 -9.36
N SER A 45 10.65 6.74 -9.48
CA SER A 45 10.80 7.64 -8.32
C SER A 45 9.51 7.71 -7.51
N SER A 46 8.39 7.85 -8.21
CA SER A 46 7.04 7.88 -7.66
C SER A 46 6.69 6.52 -7.03
N LEU A 47 7.05 5.41 -7.68
CA LEU A 47 6.88 4.07 -7.10
C LEU A 47 7.70 3.91 -5.82
N ARG A 48 8.95 4.39 -5.78
CA ARG A 48 9.78 4.35 -4.57
C ARG A 48 9.13 5.10 -3.42
N SER A 49 8.62 6.31 -3.66
CA SER A 49 7.90 7.07 -2.63
C SER A 49 6.68 6.32 -2.12
N LEU A 50 5.91 5.70 -3.02
CA LEU A 50 4.76 4.85 -2.67
C LEU A 50 5.17 3.64 -1.83
N LEU A 51 6.24 2.95 -2.22
CA LEU A 51 6.79 1.80 -1.50
C LEU A 51 7.13 2.16 -0.05
N HIS A 52 7.78 3.31 0.18
CA HIS A 52 8.08 3.77 1.55
C HIS A 52 6.81 3.94 2.39
N THR A 53 5.73 4.47 1.82
CA THR A 53 4.45 4.57 2.51
C THR A 53 3.87 3.18 2.81
N VAL A 54 3.83 2.29 1.79
CA VAL A 54 3.28 0.93 1.94
C VAL A 54 3.99 0.18 3.06
N PHE A 55 5.33 0.07 3.00
CA PHE A 55 6.08 -0.67 4.00
C PHE A 55 6.03 -0.06 5.40
N ARG A 56 5.95 1.27 5.50
CA ARG A 56 5.80 1.91 6.81
C ARG A 56 4.46 1.59 7.44
N VAL A 57 3.38 1.56 6.66
CA VAL A 57 2.06 1.14 7.14
C VAL A 57 2.09 -0.33 7.56
N LEU A 58 2.68 -1.20 6.73
CA LEU A 58 2.80 -2.63 7.06
C LEU A 58 3.57 -2.86 8.36
N TYR A 59 4.70 -2.16 8.55
CA TYR A 59 5.46 -2.20 9.79
C TYR A 59 4.60 -1.82 11.01
N VAL A 60 3.79 -0.76 10.91
CA VAL A 60 2.88 -0.35 11.99
C VAL A 60 1.80 -1.41 12.24
N VAL A 61 1.20 -1.95 11.18
CA VAL A 61 0.18 -3.00 11.27
C VAL A 61 0.73 -4.24 11.96
N GLU A 62 1.93 -4.68 11.58
CA GLU A 62 2.62 -5.83 12.19
C GLU A 62 2.82 -5.60 13.69
N HIS A 63 3.34 -4.44 14.08
CA HIS A 63 3.58 -4.14 15.50
C HIS A 63 2.28 -4.02 16.29
N VAL A 64 1.24 -3.40 15.74
CA VAL A 64 -0.07 -3.30 16.41
C VAL A 64 -0.72 -4.68 16.55
N ALA A 65 -0.53 -5.59 15.58
CA ALA A 65 -1.06 -6.95 15.65
C ALA A 65 -0.37 -7.81 16.74
N THR A 66 0.82 -7.41 17.20
CA THR A 66 1.55 -8.09 18.30
C THR A 66 1.17 -7.60 19.70
N LEU A 67 0.36 -6.54 19.80
CA LEU A 67 -0.18 -6.01 21.06
C LEU A 67 -1.49 -6.70 21.43
#